data_AF-X0ZQE0-F1
#
_entry.id   AF-X0ZQE0-F1
#
_cell.length_a   1.000
_cell.length_b   1.000
_cell.length_c   1.000
_cell.angle_alpha   90.00
_cell.angle_beta   90.00
_cell.angle_gamma   90.00
#
_symmetry.space_group_name_H-M   'P 1'
#
loop_
_entity.id
_entity.type
_entity.pdbx_description
1 polymer ?
#
loop_
_entity_poly.entity_id
_entity_poly.type
_entity_poly.pdbx_seq_one_letter_code
_entity_poly.pdbx_strand_id
1 'polypeptide(L)'
;MDKDSLLIHSLDGNHENWKPENKVAMHFGCHTIFHNKNRPRKIVTPETRKKISQSLKGRILSPEHRRNISEAQRGEKHYNWKGDKAKKASIRHRRYIERRRKKLV
;
A
#
# COMPACT_ATOMS: atom_id res chain seq x y z
N MET A 1 2.32 -2.68 18.15
CA MET A 1 3.67 -2.15 18.35
C MET A 1 3.69 -0.74 17.82
N ASP A 2 4.16 0.19 18.63
CA ASP A 2 4.27 1.58 18.24
C ASP A 2 5.30 1.75 17.10
N LYS A 3 5.13 2.73 16.21
CA LYS A 3 6.03 2.89 15.04
C LYS A 3 7.45 3.27 15.47
N ASP A 4 7.60 3.87 16.66
CA ASP A 4 8.89 4.28 17.21
C ASP A 4 9.53 3.15 18.04
N SER A 5 8.88 1.98 18.12
CA SER A 5 9.47 0.79 18.74
C SER A 5 10.70 0.33 17.95
N LEU A 6 11.85 0.32 18.62
CA LEU A 6 13.11 -0.21 18.09
C LEU A 6 13.20 -1.72 18.33
N LEU A 7 13.62 -2.46 17.32
CA LEU A 7 13.95 -3.88 17.37
C LEU A 7 15.43 -4.08 17.05
N ILE A 8 16.02 -5.13 17.63
CA ILE A 8 17.35 -5.58 17.24
C ILE A 8 17.24 -6.40 15.96
N HIS A 9 17.95 -5.96 14.92
CA HIS A 9 18.03 -6.60 13.62
C HIS A 9 19.42 -7.22 13.40
N SER A 10 19.49 -8.33 12.65
CA SER A 10 20.76 -8.98 12.28
C SER A 10 21.08 -8.66 10.82
N LEU A 11 22.20 -7.99 10.55
CA LEU A 11 22.53 -7.45 9.22
C LEU A 11 22.71 -8.54 8.14
N ASP A 12 23.20 -9.71 8.54
CA ASP A 12 23.36 -10.89 7.69
C ASP A 12 22.05 -11.69 7.48
N GLY A 13 20.97 -11.32 8.18
CA GLY A 13 19.71 -12.05 8.19
C GLY A 13 19.70 -13.35 9.01
N ASN A 14 20.83 -13.72 9.62
CA ASN A 14 20.94 -14.86 10.52
C ASN A 14 20.75 -14.39 11.98
N HIS A 15 19.58 -14.71 12.55
CA HIS A 15 19.25 -14.28 13.91
C HIS A 15 20.07 -14.99 15.00
N GLU A 16 20.74 -16.10 14.67
CA GLU A 16 21.61 -16.83 15.59
C GLU A 16 23.01 -16.19 15.72
N ASN A 17 23.46 -15.41 14.73
CA ASN A 17 24.75 -14.73 14.79
C ASN A 17 24.69 -13.51 15.73
N TRP A 18 25.07 -13.72 16.99
CA TRP A 18 24.99 -12.74 18.09
C TRP A 18 26.19 -11.82 18.29
N LYS A 19 27.09 -11.74 17.30
CA LYS A 19 28.21 -10.78 17.34
C LYS A 19 27.69 -9.34 17.36
N PRO A 20 28.19 -8.46 18.24
CA PRO A 20 27.73 -7.08 18.35
C PRO A 20 27.78 -6.33 17.01
N GLU A 21 28.80 -6.56 16.19
CA GLU A 21 28.94 -5.92 14.87
C GLU A 21 27.82 -6.30 13.88
N ASN A 22 27.15 -7.44 14.09
CA ASN A 22 26.06 -7.91 13.25
C ASN A 22 24.68 -7.43 13.74
N LYS A 23 24.59 -6.79 14.91
CA LYS A 23 23.32 -6.34 15.50
C LYS A 23 23.14 -4.84 15.35
N VAL A 24 21.96 -4.41 14.91
CA VAL A 24 21.60 -2.99 14.78
C VAL A 24 20.20 -2.73 15.33
N ALA A 25 20.00 -1.62 16.02
CA ALA A 25 18.67 -1.17 16.41
C ALA A 25 17.95 -0.54 15.21
N MET A 26 16.73 -0.98 14.93
CA MET A 26 15.95 -0.56 13.76
C MET A 26 14.47 -0.43 14.11
N HIS A 27 13.79 0.59 13.58
CA HIS A 27 12.34 0.73 13.73
C HIS A 27 11.59 -0.50 13.19
N PHE A 28 10.50 -0.91 13.85
CA PHE A 28 9.68 -2.06 13.41
C PHE A 28 9.27 -2.01 11.93
N GLY A 29 8.87 -0.83 11.46
CA GLY A 29 8.51 -0.63 10.05
C GLY A 29 9.69 -0.85 9.09
N CYS A 30 10.89 -0.41 9.48
CA CYS A 30 12.11 -0.58 8.72
C CYS A 30 12.63 -2.02 8.75
N HIS A 31 12.43 -2.75 9.86
CA HIS A 31 12.86 -4.14 10.04
C HIS A 31 12.31 -5.04 8.93
N THR A 32 11.01 -4.95 8.66
CA THR A 32 10.34 -5.75 7.62
C THR A 32 10.81 -5.38 6.21
N ILE A 33 11.15 -4.11 5.97
CA ILE A 33 11.65 -3.65 4.67
C ILE A 33 13.03 -4.24 4.39
N PHE A 34 13.91 -4.32 5.39
CA PHE A 34 15.26 -4.85 5.23
C PHE A 34 15.26 -6.30 4.72
N HIS A 35 14.46 -7.18 5.35
CA HIS A 35 14.32 -8.58 4.88
C HIS A 35 13.70 -8.69 3.49
N ASN A 36 12.90 -7.72 3.06
CA ASN A 36 12.25 -7.73 1.76
C ASN A 36 13.08 -7.07 0.65
N LYS A 37 14.12 -6.29 0.98
CA LYS A 37 14.91 -5.49 0.03
C LYS A 37 15.58 -6.34 -1.06
N ASN A 38 16.07 -7.52 -0.68
CA ASN A 38 16.78 -8.44 -1.57
C ASN A 38 15.90 -9.61 -2.05
N ARG A 39 14.60 -9.60 -1.75
CA ARG A 39 13.72 -10.66 -2.25
C ARG A 39 13.55 -10.49 -3.76
N PRO A 40 13.83 -11.54 -4.55
CA PRO A 40 13.60 -11.47 -5.99
C PRO A 40 12.14 -11.15 -6.24
N ARG A 41 11.87 -10.24 -7.18
CA ARG A 41 10.48 -9.97 -7.59
C ARG A 41 9.88 -11.27 -8.09
N LYS A 42 8.76 -11.68 -7.48
CA LYS A 42 8.00 -12.83 -7.97
C LYS A 42 7.49 -12.52 -9.38
N ILE A 43 7.98 -13.25 -10.37
CA ILE A 43 7.48 -13.13 -11.75
C ILE A 43 6.08 -13.75 -11.78
N VAL A 44 5.07 -12.94 -12.10
CA VAL A 44 3.69 -13.41 -12.27
C VAL A 44 3.50 -13.78 -13.74
N THR A 45 3.31 -15.07 -14.01
CA THR A 45 3.07 -15.56 -15.38
C THR A 45 1.75 -15.01 -15.94
N PRO A 46 1.58 -14.94 -17.28
CA PRO A 46 0.32 -14.54 -17.89
C PRO A 46 -0.87 -15.38 -17.40
N GLU A 47 -0.67 -16.68 -17.21
CA GLU A 47 -1.70 -17.59 -16.68
C GLU A 47 -2.10 -17.25 -15.25
N THR A 48 -1.13 -17.01 -14.35
CA THR A 48 -1.42 -16.59 -12.98
C THR A 48 -2.16 -15.26 -12.96
N ARG A 49 -1.74 -14.30 -13.80
CA ARG A 49 -2.43 -13.02 -13.94
C ARG A 49 -3.87 -13.20 -14.42
N LYS A 50 -4.11 -14.09 -15.39
CA LYS A 50 -5.44 -14.44 -15.88
C LYS A 50 -6.32 -15.04 -14.78
N LYS A 51 -5.79 -15.99 -14.01
CA LYS A 51 -6.49 -16.61 -12.87
C LYS A 51 -6.91 -15.57 -11.82
N ILE A 52 -6.00 -14.66 -11.45
CA ILE A 52 -6.30 -13.56 -10.51
C ILE A 52 -7.36 -12.63 -11.09
N SER A 53 -7.26 -12.27 -12.37
CA SER A 53 -8.24 -11.40 -13.01
C SER A 53 -9.63 -12.05 -13.05
N GLN A 54 -9.71 -13.34 -13.36
CA GLN A 54 -10.96 -14.09 -13.41
C GLN A 54 -11.60 -14.19 -12.01
N SER A 55 -10.82 -14.48 -10.97
CA SER A 55 -11.36 -14.60 -9.60
C SER A 55 -11.86 -13.28 -9.02
N LEU A 56 -11.28 -12.15 -9.45
CA LEU A 56 -11.69 -10.82 -9.00
C LEU A 56 -12.79 -10.21 -9.87
N LYS A 57 -13.00 -10.71 -11.08
CA LYS A 57 -14.00 -10.17 -12.02
C LYS A 57 -15.40 -10.33 -11.44
N GLY A 58 -16.15 -9.23 -11.37
CA GLY A 58 -17.52 -9.23 -10.85
C GLY A 58 -17.65 -9.34 -9.32
N ARG A 59 -16.53 -9.35 -8.58
CA ARG A 59 -16.56 -9.37 -7.12
C ARG A 59 -17.11 -8.06 -6.57
N ILE A 60 -18.27 -8.12 -5.91
CA ILE A 60 -18.89 -6.98 -5.23
C ILE A 60 -18.58 -7.07 -3.73
N LEU A 61 -18.05 -5.98 -3.15
CA LEU A 61 -17.81 -5.90 -1.71
C LEU A 61 -19.11 -5.61 -0.96
N SER A 62 -19.34 -6.28 0.17
CA SER A 62 -20.51 -6.01 1.01
C SER A 62 -20.51 -4.57 1.52
N PRO A 63 -21.68 -3.99 1.84
CA PRO A 63 -21.76 -2.66 2.45
C PRO A 63 -20.89 -2.52 3.70
N GLU A 64 -20.91 -3.53 4.57
CA GLU A 64 -20.10 -3.56 5.79
C GLU A 64 -18.59 -3.56 5.48
N HIS A 65 -18.15 -4.37 4.52
CA HIS A 65 -16.74 -4.42 4.13
C HIS A 65 -16.26 -3.08 3.59
N ARG A 66 -17.10 -2.38 2.80
CA ARG A 66 -16.82 -1.02 2.33
C ARG A 66 -16.74 -0.02 3.47
N ARG A 67 -17.62 -0.13 4.49
CA ARG A 67 -17.58 0.73 5.68
C ARG A 67 -16.27 0.55 6.44
N ASN A 68 -15.86 -0.68 6.72
CA ASN A 68 -14.65 -0.96 7.50
C ASN A 68 -13.39 -0.42 6.79
N ILE A 69 -13.30 -0.54 5.45
CA ILE A 69 -12.22 0.06 4.66
C ILE A 69 -12.24 1.59 4.80
N SER A 70 -13.42 2.20 4.68
CA SER A 70 -13.57 3.66 4.79
C SER A 70 -13.18 4.16 6.18
N GLU A 71 -13.52 3.45 7.24
CA GLU A 71 -13.17 3.83 8.61
C GLU A 71 -11.68 3.70 8.87
N ALA A 72 -11.06 2.61 8.41
CA ALA A 72 -9.62 2.39 8.56
C ALA A 72 -8.76 3.44 7.82
N GLN A 73 -9.24 3.96 6.69
CA GLN A 73 -8.51 4.95 5.89
C GLN A 73 -8.86 6.40 6.25
N ARG A 74 -9.80 6.62 7.17
CA ARG A 74 -10.28 7.97 7.48
C ARG A 74 -9.19 8.78 8.16
N GLY A 75 -8.86 9.94 7.57
CA GLY A 75 -7.83 10.85 8.10
C GLY A 75 -6.42 10.59 7.56
N GLU A 76 -6.17 9.43 6.95
CA GLU A 76 -4.89 9.12 6.30
C GLU A 76 -4.75 9.91 4.99
N LYS A 77 -3.67 10.69 4.89
CA LYS A 77 -3.34 11.43 3.66
C LYS A 77 -2.47 10.56 2.78
N HIS A 78 -2.84 10.41 1.51
CA HIS A 78 -1.96 9.79 0.53
C HIS A 78 -0.62 10.52 0.45
N TYR A 79 0.50 9.81 0.29
CA TYR A 79 1.84 10.42 0.29
C TYR A 79 2.04 11.50 -0.78
N ASN A 80 1.30 11.42 -1.89
CA ASN A 80 1.26 12.47 -2.93
C ASN A 80 0.24 13.59 -2.67
N TRP A 81 -0.36 13.69 -1.48
CA TRP A 81 -1.32 14.76 -1.16
C TRP A 81 -0.62 16.12 -1.09
N LYS A 82 -0.89 16.99 -2.06
CA LYS A 82 -0.30 18.34 -2.18
C LYS A 82 -1.18 19.46 -1.57
N GLY A 83 -2.05 19.14 -0.62
CA GLY A 83 -2.94 20.12 0.01
C GLY A 83 -4.03 20.68 -0.93
N ASP A 84 -4.43 21.93 -0.72
CA ASP A 84 -5.59 22.56 -1.40
C ASP A 84 -5.52 22.60 -2.93
N LYS A 85 -4.31 22.55 -3.50
CA LYS A 85 -4.10 22.48 -4.95
C LYS A 85 -4.72 21.20 -5.55
N ALA A 86 -4.65 20.08 -4.84
CA ALA A 86 -5.27 18.82 -5.26
C ALA A 86 -6.81 18.88 -5.26
N LYS A 87 -7.40 19.68 -4.35
CA LYS A 87 -8.85 19.89 -4.25
C LYS A 87 -9.40 20.58 -5.51
N LYS A 88 -8.69 21.61 -6.01
CA LYS A 88 -9.05 22.30 -7.27
C LYS A 88 -8.96 21.38 -8.49
N ALA A 89 -7.93 20.55 -8.57
CA ALA A 89 -7.76 19.57 -9.66
C ALA A 89 -8.86 18.49 -9.64
N SER A 90 -9.23 17.98 -8.46
CA SER A 90 -10.33 17.03 -8.28
C SER A 90 -11.68 17.60 -8.73
N ILE A 91 -11.98 18.86 -8.38
CA ILE A 91 -13.21 19.55 -8.81
C ILE A 91 -13.22 19.73 -10.33
N ARG A 92 -12.09 20.14 -10.93
CA ARG A 92 -11.98 20.31 -12.39
C ARG A 92 -12.20 19.00 -13.13
N HIS A 93 -11.61 17.91 -12.63
CA HIS A 93 -11.81 16.57 -13.19
C HIS A 93 -13.26 16.12 -13.07
N ARG A 94 -13.90 16.32 -11.91
CA ARG A 94 -15.33 15.99 -11.70
C ARG A 94 -16.24 16.75 -12.68
N ARG A 95 -16.01 18.07 -12.85
CA ARG A 95 -16.71 18.91 -13.84
C ARG A 95 -16.47 18.47 -15.29
N TYR A 96 -15.27 17.96 -15.61
CA TYR A 96 -14.99 17.38 -16.94
C TYR A 96 -15.80 16.10 -17.18
N ILE A 97 -15.82 15.18 -16.21
CA ILE A 97 -16.60 13.94 -16.30
C ILE A 97 -18.10 14.21 -16.42
N GLU A 98 -18.64 15.14 -15.64
CA GLU A 98 -20.05 15.56 -15.72
C GLU A 98 -20.41 16.14 -17.09
N ARG A 99 -19.60 17.07 -17.62
CA ARG A 99 -19.80 17.63 -18.97
C ARG A 99 -19.74 16.54 -20.05
N ARG A 100 -18.81 15.60 -19.92
CA ARG A 100 -18.66 14.51 -20.88
C ARG A 100 -19.86 13.56 -20.83
N ARG A 101 -20.39 13.24 -19.65
CA ARG A 101 -21.64 12.45 -19.50
C ARG A 101 -22.84 13.16 -20.13
N LYS A 102 -22.96 14.47 -19.95
CA LYS A 102 -24.05 15.28 -20.55
C LYS A 102 -23.97 15.42 -22.08
N LYS A 103 -22.80 15.22 -22.69
CA LYS A 103 -22.61 15.23 -24.15
C LYS A 103 -22.84 13.87 -24.83
N LEU A 104 -23.02 12.81 -24.03
CA LEU A 104 -23.24 11.44 -24.50
C LEU A 104 -24.71 11.02 -24.37
N VAL A 105 -25.59 11.98 -24.07
CA VAL A 105 -27.05 11.91 -24.09
C VAL A 105 -27.51 12.91 -25.14
#